data_AF-A0AAU6DR33-F1
#
_entry.id   AF-A0AAU6DR33-F1
#
_cell.length_a   1.000
_cell.length_b   1.000
_cell.length_c   1.000
_cell.angle_alpha   90.00
_cell.angle_beta   90.00
_cell.angle_gamma   90.00
#
_symmetry.space_group_name_H-M   'P 1'
#
loop_
_entity.id
_entity.type
_entity.pdbx_description
1 polymer ?
#
loop_
_entity_poly.entity_id
_entity_poly.type
_entity_poly.pdbx_seq_one_letter_code
_entity_poly.pdbx_strand_id
1 'polypeptide(L)'
;MTTPNPGFPVDSNLRPMYRCVQELARLEPELPAMMLTREFVTRTVESALLRIPLPPAVLSYDLAAHRYVVRSGGGTLAALHEFMRPDSEARLVGVEFVLPDGWAGATFTELPGRAKTRIQETPLRLFEVAPTLPDALVVNLTRRMNGCPGGDTARRSRLDVPG
;
A
#
# COMPACT_ATOMS: atom_id res chain seq x y z
N MET A 1 -23.23 -14.48 -21.48
CA MET A 1 -23.38 -13.08 -21.00
C MET A 1 -22.62 -12.97 -19.70
N THR A 2 -21.36 -12.55 -19.77
CA THR A 2 -20.52 -12.27 -18.59
C THR A 2 -21.03 -10.98 -17.98
N THR A 3 -21.47 -11.03 -16.72
CA THR A 3 -21.79 -9.83 -15.94
C THR A 3 -20.58 -8.88 -15.99
N PRO A 4 -20.80 -7.57 -16.16
CA PRO A 4 -19.70 -6.62 -16.06
C PRO A 4 -19.10 -6.76 -14.67
N ASN A 5 -17.79 -7.02 -14.60
CA ASN A 5 -17.05 -6.97 -13.36
C ASN A 5 -17.34 -5.60 -12.74
N PRO A 6 -17.91 -5.49 -11.52
CA PRO A 6 -18.03 -4.19 -10.83
C PRO A 6 -16.66 -3.65 -10.39
N GLY A 7 -15.59 -4.22 -10.95
CA GLY A 7 -14.21 -4.04 -10.58
C GLY A 7 -13.73 -2.62 -10.78
N PHE A 8 -12.74 -2.30 -9.95
CA PHE A 8 -11.83 -1.19 -10.19
C PHE A 8 -11.47 -1.17 -11.69
N PRO A 9 -11.77 -0.12 -12.46
CA PRO A 9 -11.49 -0.12 -13.89
C PRO A 9 -9.98 -0.22 -14.10
N VAL A 10 -9.46 -1.38 -14.52
CA VAL A 10 -8.04 -1.78 -14.53
C VAL A 10 -7.27 -1.15 -15.70
N ASP A 11 -7.48 0.14 -15.98
CA ASP A 11 -6.86 0.79 -17.15
C ASP A 11 -5.41 1.26 -16.91
N SER A 12 -4.92 1.25 -15.66
CA SER A 12 -3.50 1.46 -15.37
C SER A 12 -3.07 0.87 -14.01
N ASN A 13 -1.95 0.15 -13.99
CA ASN A 13 -1.29 -0.36 -12.77
C ASN A 13 -0.64 0.75 -11.92
N LEU A 14 -0.64 1.99 -12.42
CA LEU A 14 -0.15 3.18 -11.74
C LEU A 14 -1.34 4.11 -11.52
N ARG A 15 -1.65 4.40 -10.25
CA ARG A 15 -2.72 5.31 -9.89
C ARG A 15 -2.24 6.35 -8.88
N PRO A 16 -2.75 7.59 -8.95
CA PRO A 16 -2.52 8.60 -7.93
C PRO A 16 -3.01 8.08 -6.58
N MET A 17 -2.17 8.21 -5.57
CA MET A 17 -2.43 7.68 -4.23
C MET A 17 -3.74 8.21 -3.61
N TYR A 18 -4.10 9.48 -3.82
CA TYR A 18 -5.36 10.01 -3.28
C TYR A 18 -6.61 9.25 -3.80
N ARG A 19 -6.60 8.78 -5.05
CA ARG A 19 -7.69 7.97 -5.61
C ARG A 19 -7.70 6.59 -4.99
N CYS A 20 -6.54 5.95 -4.87
CA CYS A 20 -6.42 4.64 -4.23
C CYS A 20 -6.92 4.68 -2.79
N VAL A 21 -6.49 5.69 -2.02
CA VAL A 21 -6.85 5.88 -0.62
C VAL A 21 -8.34 6.17 -0.44
N GLN A 22 -8.93 7.03 -1.29
CA GLN A 22 -10.37 7.31 -1.25
C GLN A 22 -11.22 6.08 -1.57
N GLU A 23 -10.80 5.25 -2.51
CA GLU A 23 -11.50 4.02 -2.84
C GLU A 23 -11.22 2.91 -1.79
N LEU A 24 -10.00 2.83 -1.24
CA LEU A 24 -9.65 1.87 -0.18
C LEU A 24 -10.36 2.15 1.13
N ALA A 25 -10.52 3.42 1.52
CA ALA A 25 -11.31 3.81 2.69
C ALA A 25 -12.79 3.39 2.59
N ARG A 26 -13.30 3.17 1.36
CA ARG A 26 -14.64 2.57 1.13
C ARG A 26 -14.64 1.05 1.19
N LEU A 27 -13.51 0.40 0.89
CA LEU A 27 -13.38 -1.06 0.78
C LEU A 27 -13.06 -1.74 2.13
N GLU A 28 -12.25 -1.08 2.96
CA GLU A 28 -11.94 -1.48 4.32
C GLU A 28 -12.17 -0.28 5.26
N PRO A 29 -13.38 -0.12 5.83
CA PRO A 29 -13.66 0.93 6.82
C PRO A 29 -12.82 0.74 8.09
N GLU A 30 -12.37 -0.48 8.32
CA GLU A 30 -11.32 -0.85 9.24
C GLU A 30 -10.11 -1.26 8.40
N LEU A 31 -9.44 -0.29 7.76
CA LEU A 31 -7.99 -0.42 7.61
C LEU A 31 -7.55 -0.82 9.03
N PRO A 32 -7.03 -2.04 9.26
CA PRO A 32 -6.73 -2.47 10.61
C PRO A 32 -5.95 -1.34 11.23
N ALA A 33 -6.27 -0.99 12.49
CA ALA A 33 -5.47 -0.09 13.30
C ALA A 33 -4.09 -0.74 13.43
N MET A 34 -3.35 -0.73 12.32
CA MET A 34 -1.99 -1.14 12.21
C MET A 34 -1.32 -0.20 13.16
N MET A 35 -0.65 -0.77 14.15
CA MET A 35 0.18 -0.03 15.05
C MET A 35 1.35 0.50 14.22
N LEU A 36 1.12 1.61 13.52
CA LEU A 36 2.11 2.26 12.68
C LEU A 36 2.99 3.07 13.62
N THR A 37 4.30 2.86 13.52
CA THR A 37 5.24 3.73 14.22
C THR A 37 5.33 5.05 13.47
N ARG A 38 5.60 6.14 14.20
CA ARG A 38 5.73 7.47 13.58
C ARG A 38 6.89 7.52 12.58
N GLU A 39 7.92 6.72 12.84
CA GLU A 39 9.08 6.53 11.97
C GLU A 39 8.67 5.84 10.66
N PHE A 40 7.80 4.83 10.71
CA PHE A 40 7.30 4.16 9.51
C PHE A 40 6.46 5.10 8.65
N VAL A 41 5.58 5.90 9.27
CA VAL A 41 4.81 6.94 8.59
C VAL A 41 5.75 7.94 7.93
N THR A 42 6.74 8.45 8.68
CA THR A 42 7.70 9.44 8.18
C THR A 42 8.47 8.92 6.97
N ARG A 43 9.10 7.74 7.08
CA ARG A 43 9.84 7.13 5.97
C ARG A 43 8.99 6.92 4.72
N THR A 44 7.72 6.56 4.90
CA THR A 44 6.77 6.36 3.79
C THR A 44 6.47 7.68 3.10
N VAL A 45 6.23 8.74 3.87
CA VAL A 45 5.99 10.08 3.33
C VAL A 45 7.25 10.68 2.70
N GLU A 46 8.42 10.47 3.29
CA GLU A 46 9.70 10.88 2.71
C GLU A 46 9.92 10.21 1.35
N SER A 47 9.68 8.90 1.27
CA SER A 47 9.77 8.16 0.00
C SER A 47 8.86 8.76 -1.07
N ALA A 48 7.63 9.12 -0.70
CA ALA A 48 6.68 9.82 -1.58
C ALA A 48 7.20 11.21 -2.02
N LEU A 49 7.72 12.01 -1.10
CA LEU A 49 8.28 13.34 -1.38
C LEU A 49 9.49 13.30 -2.32
N LEU A 50 10.33 12.28 -2.15
CA LEU A 50 11.55 12.03 -2.92
C LEU A 50 11.30 11.29 -4.24
N ARG A 51 10.06 10.87 -4.52
CA ARG A 51 9.70 10.02 -5.67
C ARG A 51 10.44 8.68 -5.69
N ILE A 52 10.78 8.16 -4.53
CA ILE A 52 11.26 6.79 -4.37
C ILE A 52 10.05 5.87 -4.59
N PRO A 53 10.16 4.82 -5.42
CA PRO A 53 9.07 3.88 -5.63
C PRO A 53 8.61 3.25 -4.30
N LEU A 54 7.33 3.40 -3.99
CA LEU A 54 6.74 2.76 -2.82
C LEU A 54 6.55 1.25 -3.06
N PRO A 55 6.56 0.43 -2.00
CA PRO A 55 6.23 -0.99 -2.10
C PRO A 55 4.86 -1.18 -2.77
N PRO A 56 4.72 -2.15 -3.69
CA PRO A 56 3.45 -2.41 -4.34
C PRO A 56 2.43 -3.00 -3.36
N ALA A 57 1.15 -2.69 -3.59
CA ALA A 57 0.06 -3.34 -2.87
C ALA A 57 -0.55 -4.47 -3.71
N VAL A 58 -0.99 -5.53 -3.02
CA VAL A 58 -1.69 -6.67 -3.64
C VAL A 58 -3.14 -6.66 -3.19
N LEU A 59 -4.05 -6.74 -4.15
CA LEU A 59 -5.49 -6.72 -3.94
C LEU A 59 -6.09 -8.02 -4.49
N SER A 60 -7.10 -8.56 -3.82
CA SER A 60 -7.95 -9.62 -4.36
C SER A 60 -9.40 -9.22 -4.21
N TYR A 61 -10.24 -9.55 -5.19
CA TYR A 61 -11.67 -9.42 -5.02
C TYR A 61 -12.22 -10.55 -4.14
N ASP A 62 -12.95 -10.21 -3.08
CA ASP A 62 -13.72 -11.16 -2.29
C ASP A 62 -15.11 -11.33 -2.93
N LEU A 63 -15.34 -12.51 -3.49
CA LEU A 63 -16.60 -12.84 -4.16
C LEU A 63 -17.80 -12.89 -3.20
N ALA A 64 -17.58 -13.27 -1.94
CA ALA A 64 -18.65 -13.41 -0.95
C ALA A 64 -19.05 -12.04 -0.35
N ALA A 65 -18.04 -11.21 -0.05
CA ALA A 65 -18.25 -9.88 0.50
C ALA A 65 -18.44 -8.79 -0.59
N HIS A 66 -18.35 -9.16 -1.87
CA HIS A 66 -18.46 -8.27 -3.02
C HIS A 66 -17.54 -7.02 -2.95
N ARG A 67 -16.33 -7.18 -2.41
CA ARG A 67 -15.38 -6.07 -2.17
C ARG A 67 -13.94 -6.49 -2.44
N TYR A 68 -13.07 -5.53 -2.74
CA TYR A 68 -11.63 -5.76 -2.74
C TYR A 68 -11.07 -5.84 -1.33
N VAL A 69 -10.11 -6.74 -1.13
CA VAL A 69 -9.38 -6.96 0.13
C VAL A 69 -7.90 -6.72 -0.13
N VAL A 70 -7.25 -5.96 0.77
CA VAL A 70 -5.81 -5.73 0.71
C VAL A 70 -5.07 -6.93 1.30
N ARG A 71 -4.33 -7.65 0.46
CA ARG A 71 -3.54 -8.81 0.89
C ARG A 71 -2.13 -8.44 1.30
N SER A 72 -1.61 -7.33 0.76
CA SER A 72 -0.28 -6.80 1.05
C SER A 72 -0.20 -5.31 0.73
N GLY A 73 0.73 -4.61 1.37
CA GLY A 73 0.94 -3.16 1.19
C GLY A 73 -0.02 -2.30 2.02
N GLY A 74 -0.84 -2.90 2.89
CA GLY A 74 -1.78 -2.19 3.77
C GLY A 74 -1.10 -1.15 4.65
N GLY A 75 0.09 -1.44 5.18
CA GLY A 75 0.84 -0.48 6.00
C GLY A 75 1.22 0.79 5.25
N THR A 76 1.72 0.66 4.01
CA THR A 76 2.06 1.82 3.16
C THR A 76 0.83 2.67 2.85
N LEU A 77 -0.29 2.02 2.53
CA LEU A 77 -1.57 2.69 2.27
C LEU A 77 -2.08 3.42 3.52
N ALA A 78 -2.06 2.74 4.66
CA ALA A 78 -2.49 3.27 5.94
C ALA A 78 -1.62 4.43 6.40
N ALA A 79 -0.30 4.35 6.28
CA ALA A 79 0.63 5.42 6.65
C ALA A 79 0.40 6.70 5.85
N LEU A 80 0.21 6.57 4.54
CA LEU A 80 -0.06 7.73 3.68
C LEU A 80 -1.44 8.32 3.97
N HIS A 81 -2.46 7.46 4.14
CA HIS A 81 -3.80 7.89 4.53
C HIS A 81 -3.78 8.63 5.88
N GLU A 82 -3.14 8.05 6.90
CA GLU A 82 -3.00 8.63 8.22
C GLU A 82 -2.36 10.00 8.15
N PHE A 83 -1.25 10.16 7.42
CA PHE A 83 -0.57 11.45 7.32
C PHE A 83 -1.42 12.51 6.60
N MET A 84 -2.13 12.14 5.53
CA MET A 84 -2.91 13.09 4.73
C MET A 84 -4.27 13.47 5.32
N ARG A 85 -4.76 12.72 6.31
CA ARG A 85 -6.09 12.91 6.86
C ARG A 85 -6.23 14.33 7.46
N PRO A 86 -7.33 15.06 7.20
CA PRO A 86 -7.45 16.47 7.61
C PRO A 86 -7.27 16.74 9.10
N ASP A 87 -7.68 15.80 9.96
CA ASP A 87 -7.58 15.84 11.41
C ASP A 87 -6.40 14.99 11.93
N SER A 88 -5.40 14.71 11.09
CA SER A 88 -4.19 14.01 11.50
C SER A 88 -3.21 14.92 12.23
N GLU A 89 -2.73 14.45 13.38
CA GLU A 89 -1.63 15.04 14.12
C GLU A 89 -0.28 14.35 13.81
N ALA A 90 -0.23 13.50 12.77
CA ALA A 90 1.00 12.83 12.37
C ALA A 90 2.02 13.85 11.87
N ARG A 91 3.23 13.78 12.42
CA ARG A 91 4.36 14.68 12.11
C ARG A 91 5.52 13.89 11.54
N LEU A 92 6.28 14.53 10.65
CA LEU A 92 7.53 13.97 10.14
C LEU A 92 8.57 13.92 11.27
N VAL A 93 8.93 12.73 11.75
CA VAL A 93 9.89 12.49 12.83
C VAL A 93 11.03 11.60 12.38
N GLY A 94 12.24 11.83 12.88
CA GLY A 94 13.40 11.00 12.52
C GLY A 94 13.69 11.00 11.02
N VAL A 95 13.50 12.16 10.38
CA VAL A 95 13.71 12.40 8.94
C VAL A 95 15.12 11.95 8.55
N GLU A 96 15.23 10.97 7.65
CA GLU A 96 16.50 10.36 7.24
C GLU A 96 17.15 11.14 6.09
N PHE A 97 16.35 11.87 5.32
CA PHE A 97 16.81 12.61 4.15
C PHE A 97 16.81 14.12 4.39
N VAL A 98 17.67 14.85 3.69
CA VAL A 98 17.66 16.32 3.74
C VAL A 98 16.40 16.83 3.05
N LEU A 99 15.33 17.02 3.82
CA LEU A 99 14.16 17.77 3.42
C LEU A 99 14.46 19.28 3.54
N PRO A 100 13.78 20.14 2.78
CA PRO A 100 13.87 21.58 2.96
C PRO A 100 13.63 21.99 4.42
N ASP A 101 14.34 23.04 4.85
CA ASP A 101 14.25 23.55 6.22
C ASP A 101 12.80 23.80 6.65
N GLY A 102 12.46 23.33 7.85
CA GLY A 102 11.11 23.45 8.43
C GLY A 102 10.12 22.35 8.07
N TRP A 103 10.51 21.32 7.29
CA TRP A 103 9.63 20.17 7.02
C TRP A 103 9.70 19.10 8.11
N ALA A 104 10.82 18.99 8.84
CA ALA A 104 10.90 18.14 10.01
C ALA A 104 9.92 18.65 11.10
N GLY A 105 9.11 17.75 11.63
CA GLY A 105 8.04 18.06 12.59
C GLY A 105 6.76 18.61 11.96
N ALA A 106 6.72 18.82 10.64
CA ALA A 106 5.54 19.31 9.95
C ALA A 106 4.45 18.22 9.81
N THR A 107 3.21 18.63 9.95
CA THR A 107 2.00 17.90 9.57
C THR A 107 1.71 18.10 8.07
N PHE A 108 0.80 17.30 7.52
CA PHE A 108 0.43 17.43 6.11
C PHE A 108 -0.09 18.82 5.75
N THR A 109 -0.85 19.48 6.63
CA THR A 109 -1.43 20.81 6.38
C THR A 109 -0.38 21.93 6.42
N GLU A 110 0.72 21.73 7.14
CA GLU A 110 1.84 22.68 7.24
C GLU A 110 2.77 22.60 6.01
N LEU A 111 2.73 21.52 5.22
CA LEU A 111 3.57 21.36 4.03
C LEU A 111 3.18 22.36 2.90
N PRO A 112 4.15 22.79 2.07
CA PRO A 112 3.87 23.63 0.91
C PRO A 112 3.03 22.87 -0.12
N GLY A 113 2.21 23.59 -0.90
CA GLY A 113 1.27 23.00 -1.86
C GLY A 113 1.91 21.98 -2.82
N ARG A 114 3.11 22.28 -3.34
CA ARG A 114 3.86 21.35 -4.21
C ARG A 114 4.21 20.03 -3.52
N ALA A 115 4.53 20.05 -2.23
CA ALA A 115 4.83 18.85 -1.45
C ALA A 115 3.57 18.02 -1.19
N LYS A 116 2.45 18.68 -0.85
CA LYS A 116 1.13 18.05 -0.73
C LYS A 116 0.73 17.34 -2.02
N THR A 117 0.83 18.03 -3.16
CA THR A 117 0.54 17.45 -4.48
C THR A 117 1.43 16.25 -4.77
N ARG A 118 2.74 16.32 -4.50
CA ARG A 118 3.64 15.17 -4.69
C ARG A 118 3.22 13.96 -3.87
N ILE A 119 2.86 14.16 -2.60
CA ILE A 119 2.35 13.09 -1.75
C ILE A 119 1.07 12.55 -2.40
N GLN A 120 0.04 13.38 -2.60
CA GLN A 120 -1.26 12.96 -3.15
C GLN A 120 -1.18 12.24 -4.50
N GLU A 121 -0.27 12.67 -5.37
CA GLU A 121 -0.07 12.13 -6.72
C GLU A 121 1.01 11.05 -6.76
N THR A 122 1.56 10.63 -5.61
CA THR A 122 2.56 9.56 -5.58
C THR A 122 1.98 8.31 -6.26
N PRO A 123 2.66 7.75 -7.28
CA PRO A 123 2.14 6.60 -7.98
C PRO A 123 2.26 5.37 -7.09
N LEU A 124 1.12 4.75 -6.79
CA LEU A 124 1.08 3.44 -6.15
C LEU A 124 0.92 2.36 -7.21
N ARG A 125 1.76 1.33 -7.12
CA ARG A 125 1.61 0.12 -7.93
C ARG A 125 0.65 -0.82 -7.23
N LEU A 126 -0.44 -1.15 -7.92
CA LEU A 126 -1.44 -2.10 -7.45
C LEU A 126 -1.38 -3.36 -8.32
N PHE A 127 -1.36 -4.52 -7.69
CA PHE A 127 -1.50 -5.81 -8.36
C PHE A 127 -2.79 -6.47 -7.94
N GLU A 128 -3.71 -6.65 -8.88
CA GLU A 128 -4.88 -7.47 -8.68
C GLU A 128 -4.52 -8.94 -8.92
N VAL A 129 -4.79 -9.79 -7.93
CA VAL A 129 -4.66 -11.25 -8.04
C VAL A 129 -6.03 -11.88 -8.15
N ALA A 130 -6.09 -13.01 -8.87
CA ALA A 130 -7.32 -13.74 -9.05
C ALA A 130 -7.93 -14.13 -7.69
N PRO A 131 -9.26 -14.01 -7.52
CA PRO A 131 -9.95 -14.34 -6.26
C PRO A 131 -9.81 -15.83 -5.90
N THR A 132 -9.58 -16.68 -6.90
CA THR A 132 -9.39 -18.12 -6.75
C THR A 132 -7.96 -18.51 -6.35
N LEU A 133 -7.04 -17.56 -6.23
CA LEU A 133 -5.65 -17.85 -5.92
C LEU A 133 -5.52 -18.20 -4.42
N PRO A 134 -4.93 -19.35 -4.05
CA PRO A 134 -4.71 -19.70 -2.65
C PRO A 134 -3.90 -18.64 -1.91
N ASP A 135 -4.27 -18.33 -0.66
CA ASP A 135 -3.58 -17.33 0.19
C ASP A 135 -2.07 -17.60 0.30
N ALA A 136 -1.66 -18.87 0.34
CA ALA A 136 -0.25 -19.26 0.37
C ALA A 136 0.55 -18.74 -0.85
N LEU A 137 -0.07 -18.71 -2.04
CA LEU A 137 0.55 -18.16 -3.24
C LEU A 137 0.60 -16.63 -3.19
N VAL A 138 -0.44 -15.98 -2.65
CA VAL A 138 -0.48 -14.52 -2.47
C VAL A 138 0.62 -14.06 -1.50
N VAL A 139 0.84 -14.80 -0.41
CA VAL A 139 1.93 -14.57 0.54
C VAL A 139 3.29 -14.74 -0.16
N ASN A 140 3.46 -15.78 -0.97
CA ASN A 140 4.70 -16.00 -1.71
C ASN A 140 4.98 -14.91 -2.74
N LEU A 141 3.96 -14.45 -3.48
CA LEU A 141 4.07 -13.33 -4.41
C LEU A 141 4.51 -12.06 -3.67
N THR A 142 3.85 -11.77 -2.55
CA THR A 142 4.17 -10.63 -1.69
C THR A 142 5.62 -10.65 -1.21
N ARG A 143 6.10 -11.80 -0.71
CA ARG A 143 7.49 -11.95 -0.25
C ARG A 143 8.50 -11.67 -1.37
N ARG A 144 8.24 -12.17 -2.58
CA ARG A 144 9.09 -11.94 -3.75
C ARG A 144 9.17 -10.46 -4.13
N MET A 145 8.03 -9.77 -4.13
CA MET A 145 7.99 -8.34 -4.47
C MET A 145 8.72 -7.46 -3.44
N ASN A 146 8.63 -7.81 -2.16
CA ASN A 146 9.28 -7.05 -1.09
C ASN A 146 10.77 -7.39 -0.92
N GLY A 147 11.33 -8.25 -1.77
CA GLY A 147 12.74 -8.62 -1.71
C GLY A 147 13.16 -9.31 -0.41
N CYS A 148 12.20 -9.78 0.41
CA CYS A 148 12.52 -10.51 1.63
C CYS A 148 13.10 -11.87 1.23
N PRO A 149 14.41 -12.14 1.49
CA PRO A 149 14.95 -13.46 1.29
C PRO A 149 14.23 -14.39 2.27
N GLY A 150 13.67 -15.48 1.75
CA GLY A 150 12.97 -16.45 2.59
C GLY A 150 13.92 -17.00 3.65
N GLY A 151 13.60 -16.77 4.92
CA GLY A 151 14.00 -17.66 5.99
C GLY A 151 13.32 -19.01 5.75
N ASP A 152 14.16 -20.01 5.50
CA ASP A 152 13.86 -21.41 5.24
C ASP A 152 12.84 -22.00 6.23
N THR A 153 11.54 -21.97 5.89
CA THR A 153 10.48 -22.70 6.61
C THR A 153 9.39 -23.20 5.66
N ALA A 154 9.77 -23.60 4.45
CA ALA A 154 8.96 -24.52 3.66
C ALA A 154 9.79 -25.79 3.50
N ARG A 155 9.65 -26.71 4.47
CA ARG A 155 10.05 -28.11 4.31
C ARG A 155 9.64 -28.54 2.90
N ARG A 156 10.61 -29.05 2.15
CA ARG A 156 10.41 -29.83 0.92
C ARG A 156 9.34 -30.90 1.17
N SER A 157 8.07 -30.61 0.90
CA SER A 157 7.14 -31.64 0.47
C SER A 157 7.38 -31.81 -1.03
N ARG A 158 8.14 -32.84 -1.35
CA ARG A 158 8.27 -33.39 -2.70
C ARG A 158 6.87 -33.51 -3.29
N LEU A 159 6.59 -32.78 -4.37
CA LEU A 159 5.61 -33.21 -5.34
C LEU A 159 6.27 -34.37 -6.09
N ASP A 160 5.96 -35.59 -5.67
CA ASP A 160 6.10 -36.76 -6.52
C ASP A 160 5.19 -36.55 -7.74
N VAL A 161 5.82 -36.40 -8.90
CA VAL A 161 5.16 -36.52 -10.20
C VAL A 161 5.42 -37.96 -10.64
N PRO A 162 4.40 -38.84 -10.71
CA PRO A 162 4.61 -40.19 -11.22
C PRO A 162 4.82 -40.12 -12.74
N GLY A 163 5.92 -40.72 -13.19
CA GLY A 163 6.12 -41.18 -14.56
C GLY A 163 5.79 -42.65 -14.69
#